data_AF-A0A3B9FX21-F1
#
_entry.id   AF-A0A3B9FX21-F1
#
_cell.length_a   1.000
_cell.length_b   1.000
_cell.length_c   1.000
_cell.angle_alpha   90.00
_cell.angle_beta   90.00
_cell.angle_gamma   90.00
#
_symmetry.space_group_name_H-M   'P 1'
#
loop_
_entity.id
_entity.type
_entity.pdbx_description
1 polymer ?
#
loop_
_entity_poly.entity_id
_entity_poly.type
_entity_poly.pdbx_seq_one_letter_code
_entity_poly.pdbx_strand_id
1 'polypeptide(L)' 'AILPGAAFNRPANEFTARLATVNFDGAKALAKCETIPLDTPLPDSFTKTYCKETLDACKRIVKWLHD' A
#
# COMPACT_ATOMS: atom_id res chain seq x y z
N ALA A 1 2.40 9.01 6.36
CA ALA A 1 1.80 9.54 7.61
C ALA A 1 1.38 8.40 8.52
N ILE A 2 1.47 8.59 9.84
CA ILE A 2 0.91 7.68 10.85
C ILE A 2 0.00 8.48 11.77
N LEU A 3 -1.19 7.97 12.05
CA LEU A 3 -2.21 8.63 12.86
C LEU A 3 -2.87 7.62 13.80
N PRO A 4 -3.24 8.04 15.03
CA PRO A 4 -3.99 7.19 15.93
C PRO A 4 -5.39 6.92 15.37
N GLY A 5 -5.96 5.75 15.68
CA GLY A 5 -7.30 5.35 15.23
C GLY A 5 -8.40 6.33 15.65
N ALA A 6 -8.21 7.05 16.76
CA ALA A 6 -9.11 8.09 17.23
C ALA A 6 -9.34 9.22 16.20
N ALA A 7 -8.35 9.52 15.34
CA ALA A 7 -8.50 10.48 14.25
C ALA A 7 -9.47 9.99 13.14
N PHE A 8 -9.88 8.72 13.19
CA PHE A 8 -10.78 8.06 12.25
C PHE A 8 -12.00 7.45 12.97
N ASN A 9 -12.46 8.07 14.06
CA ASN A 9 -13.61 7.63 14.86
C ASN A 9 -13.52 6.20 15.42
N ARG A 10 -12.31 5.65 15.62
CA ARG A 10 -12.14 4.45 16.48
C ARG A 10 -12.16 4.85 17.96
N PRO A 11 -12.70 4.00 18.85
CA PRO A 11 -12.58 4.19 20.30
C PRO A 11 -11.13 4.45 20.74
N ALA A 12 -10.92 5.42 21.63
CA ALA A 12 -9.57 5.82 22.08
C ALA A 12 -8.85 4.72 22.89
N ASN A 13 -9.60 3.79 23.47
CA ASN A 13 -9.10 2.62 24.19
C ASN A 13 -8.76 1.44 23.27
N GLU A 14 -9.02 1.56 21.96
CA GLU A 14 -8.62 0.57 20.98
C GLU A 14 -7.30 1.00 20.34
N PHE A 15 -6.23 0.27 20.67
CA PHE A 15 -4.87 0.57 20.18
C PHE A 15 -4.72 0.23 18.70
N THR A 16 -5.19 1.15 17.86
CA THR A 16 -5.09 1.08 16.40
C THR A 16 -4.33 2.28 15.86
N ALA A 17 -3.51 2.04 14.84
CA ALA A 17 -2.83 3.07 14.08
C ALA A 17 -3.06 2.83 12.58
N ARG A 18 -3.31 3.90 11.82
CA ARG A 18 -3.39 3.82 10.35
C ARG A 18 -2.11 4.38 9.75
N LEU A 19 -1.47 3.59 8.90
CA LEU A 19 -0.27 3.97 8.17
C LEU A 19 -0.63 4.19 6.69
N ALA A 20 -0.19 5.32 6.15
CA ALA A 20 -0.24 5.61 4.71
C ALA A 20 1.18 5.89 4.23
N THR A 21 1.71 4.99 3.41
CA THR A 21 3.06 5.05 2.84
C THR A 21 3.00 4.93 1.32
N VAL A 22 3.80 5.76 0.65
CA VAL A 22 3.98 5.71 -0.81
C VAL A 22 5.49 5.71 -1.03
N ASN A 23 6.00 4.60 -1.56
CA ASN A 23 7.41 4.47 -1.93
C ASN A 23 7.52 3.70 -3.24
N PHE A 24 7.10 4.35 -4.32
CA PHE A 24 7.24 3.88 -5.69
C PHE A 24 7.10 5.06 -6.67
N ASP A 25 7.56 4.86 -7.90
CA ASP A 25 7.43 5.84 -8.97
C ASP A 25 6.03 5.76 -9.60
N GLY A 26 5.15 6.67 -9.18
CA GLY A 26 3.77 6.75 -9.67
C GLY A 26 3.67 7.09 -11.15
N ALA A 27 4.56 7.94 -11.67
CA ALA A 27 4.54 8.32 -13.09
C ALA A 27 4.87 7.11 -13.96
N LYS A 28 5.90 6.33 -13.58
CA LYS A 28 6.27 5.09 -14.27
C LYS A 28 5.17 4.03 -14.19
N ALA A 29 4.52 3.88 -13.02
CA ALA A 29 3.42 2.93 -12.87
C ALA A 29 2.22 3.32 -13.76
N LEU A 30 1.82 4.59 -13.76
CA LEU A 30 0.71 5.08 -14.59
C LEU A 30 1.01 4.92 -16.08
N ALA A 31 2.19 5.34 -16.55
CA ALA A 31 2.59 5.19 -17.95
C ALA A 31 2.56 3.73 -18.41
N LYS A 32 2.88 2.76 -17.53
CA LYS A 32 2.72 1.35 -17.88
C LYS A 32 1.26 0.91 -17.92
N CYS A 33 0.46 1.33 -16.95
CA CYS A 33 -0.97 1.03 -16.88
C CYS A 33 -1.70 1.49 -18.14
N GLU A 34 -1.33 2.64 -18.70
CA GLU A 34 -1.91 3.19 -19.95
C GLU A 34 -1.68 2.28 -21.17
N THR A 35 -0.70 1.36 -21.12
CA THR A 35 -0.46 0.38 -22.19
C THR A 35 -1.38 -0.85 -22.11
N ILE A 36 -2.26 -0.91 -21.10
CA ILE A 36 -3.20 -2.01 -20.85
C ILE A 36 -4.62 -1.47 -21.07
N PRO A 37 -5.49 -2.18 -21.84
CA PRO A 37 -6.86 -1.74 -22.06
C PRO A 37 -7.64 -1.55 -20.75
N LEU A 38 -8.50 -0.53 -20.70
CA LEU A 38 -9.27 -0.14 -19.50
C LEU A 38 -10.26 -1.23 -19.02
N ASP A 39 -10.73 -2.08 -19.92
CA ASP A 39 -11.62 -3.21 -19.64
C ASP A 39 -10.86 -4.48 -19.19
N THR A 40 -9.53 -4.43 -19.19
CA THR A 40 -8.66 -5.54 -18.83
C THR A 40 -8.04 -5.30 -17.45
N PRO A 41 -8.15 -6.25 -16.51
CA PRO A 41 -7.48 -6.11 -15.22
C PRO A 41 -5.96 -6.07 -15.39
N LEU A 42 -5.29 -5.31 -14.52
CA LEU A 42 -3.83 -5.31 -14.48
C LEU A 42 -3.33 -6.72 -14.10
N PRO A 43 -2.18 -7.17 -14.65
CA PRO A 43 -1.59 -8.44 -14.27
C PRO A 43 -1.27 -8.51 -12.77
N ASP A 44 -1.40 -9.68 -12.16
CA ASP A 44 -1.08 -9.91 -10.74
C ASP A 44 0.38 -9.53 -10.37
N SER A 45 1.27 -9.54 -11.35
CA SER A 45 2.67 -9.14 -11.20
C SER A 45 2.87 -7.62 -11.16
N PHE A 46 1.89 -6.83 -11.61
CA PHE A 46 2.04 -5.39 -11.81
C PHE A 46 2.52 -4.67 -10.53
N THR A 47 1.82 -4.87 -9.41
CA THR A 47 2.19 -4.28 -8.12
C THR A 47 3.54 -4.77 -7.62
N LYS A 48 3.90 -6.03 -7.90
CA LYS A 48 5.21 -6.59 -7.55
C LYS A 48 6.34 -5.96 -8.37
N THR A 49 6.05 -5.54 -9.60
CA THR A 49 7.03 -4.90 -10.50
C THR A 49 7.16 -3.41 -10.26
N TYR A 50 6.05 -2.68 -10.16
CA TYR A 50 6.05 -1.21 -10.13
C TYR A 50 5.95 -0.63 -8.71
N CYS A 51 5.47 -1.40 -7.72
CA CYS A 51 5.26 -0.94 -6.34
C CYS A 51 6.02 -1.80 -5.32
N LYS A 52 7.11 -2.45 -5.75
CA LYS A 52 7.84 -3.47 -4.98
C LYS A 52 8.19 -3.02 -3.56
N GLU A 53 8.84 -1.86 -3.42
CA GLU A 53 9.36 -1.40 -2.13
C GLU A 53 8.23 -1.10 -1.13
N THR A 54 7.11 -0.55 -1.60
CA THR A 54 5.91 -0.35 -0.78
C THR A 54 5.33 -1.69 -0.32
N LEU A 55 5.21 -2.66 -1.23
CA LEU A 55 4.69 -3.98 -0.91
C LEU A 55 5.60 -4.75 0.07
N ASP A 56 6.91 -4.66 -0.10
CA ASP A 56 7.87 -5.32 0.80
C ASP A 56 7.89 -4.68 2.19
N ALA A 57 7.71 -3.36 2.29
CA ALA A 57 7.51 -2.69 3.58
C ALA A 57 6.25 -3.20 4.30
N CYS A 58 5.11 -3.34 3.60
CA CYS A 58 3.89 -3.91 4.16
C CYS A 58 4.11 -5.34 4.70
N LYS A 59 4.80 -6.20 3.94
CA LYS A 59 5.13 -7.56 4.41
C LYS A 59 6.00 -7.57 5.65
N ARG A 60 6.98 -6.66 5.76
CA ARG A 60 7.84 -6.53 6.95
C ARG A 60 7.04 -6.12 8.18
N ILE A 61 6.08 -5.20 8.03
CA ILE A 61 5.18 -4.81 9.11
C ILE A 61 4.33 -6.00 9.55
N VAL A 62 3.75 -6.73 8.60
CA VAL A 62 2.96 -7.94 8.90
C VAL A 62 3.80 -8.97 9.63
N LYS A 63 5.05 -9.21 9.18
CA LYS A 63 5.97 -10.12 9.86
C LYS A 63 6.24 -9.67 11.29
N TRP A 64 6.57 -8.40 11.49
CA TRP A 64 6.84 -7.84 12.82
C TRP A 64 5.65 -7.98 13.78
N LEU A 65 4.41 -7.88 13.30
CA LEU A 65 3.21 -8.07 14.14
C LEU A 65 3.00 -9.52 14.61
N HIS A 66 3.63 -10.50 13.96
CA HIS A 66 3.54 -11.92 14.32
C HIS A 66 4.79 -12.44 15.05
N ASP A 67 5.86 -11.64 15.13
CA ASP A 67 7.07 -11.93 15.89
C ASP A 67 6.89 -11.47 17.36
#